data_AF-A0A8J8Q828-F1
#
_entry.id   AF-A0A8J8Q828-F1
#
_cell.length_a   1.000
_cell.length_b   1.000
_cell.length_c   1.000
_cell.angle_alpha   90.00
_cell.angle_beta   90.00
_cell.angle_gamma   90.00
#
_symmetry.space_group_name_H-M   'P 1'
#
loop_
_entity.id
_entity.type
_entity.pdbx_description
1 polymer ?
#
loop_
_entity_poly.entity_id
_entity_poly.type
_entity_poly.pdbx_seq_one_letter_code
_entity_poly.pdbx_strand_id
1 'polypeptide(L)'
;MSNDDPIDDLLDELDSHGDLEAAEQLLSIRMEKRRYGKPVTIVEGFDLPKSEVESIASNLKSSVGTGGTVDEGRVELQGDHRDRVPDLLREHGFDVEA
;
A
#
# COMPACT_ATOMS: atom_id res chain seq x y z
N MET A 1 25.09 2.93 -41.68
CA MET A 1 23.64 2.81 -41.88
C MET A 1 23.37 1.31 -41.74
N SER A 2 22.84 0.80 -40.63
CA SER A 2 21.79 1.37 -39.80
C SER A 2 21.87 0.77 -38.39
N ASN A 3 21.98 1.66 -37.40
CA ASN A 3 21.63 1.59 -35.98
C ASN A 3 21.54 0.21 -35.28
N ASP A 4 22.63 -0.16 -34.61
CA ASP A 4 22.60 -0.88 -33.34
C ASP A 4 22.32 0.16 -32.24
N ASP A 5 21.04 0.43 -31.96
CA ASP A 5 20.64 1.24 -30.79
C ASP A 5 20.23 0.28 -29.66
N PRO A 6 21.07 0.03 -28.64
CA PRO A 6 20.77 -0.85 -27.50
C PRO A 6 19.75 -0.24 -26.50
N ILE A 7 18.92 0.68 -26.98
CA ILE A 7 17.98 1.46 -26.18
C ILE A 7 16.58 0.83 -26.23
N ASP A 8 16.24 0.09 -27.27
CA ASP A 8 14.92 -0.54 -27.44
C ASP A 8 14.65 -1.64 -26.40
N ASP A 9 15.69 -2.37 -25.98
CA ASP A 9 15.59 -3.43 -24.96
C ASP A 9 15.49 -2.86 -23.53
N LEU A 10 15.82 -1.57 -23.34
CA LEU A 10 15.66 -0.86 -22.06
C LEU A 10 14.26 -0.24 -21.91
N LEU A 11 13.53 -0.08 -23.02
CA LEU A 11 12.16 0.45 -23.02
C LEU A 11 11.15 -0.61 -22.58
N ASP A 12 11.34 -1.89 -22.92
CA ASP A 12 10.49 -3.00 -22.43
C ASP A 12 10.67 -3.29 -20.93
N GLU A 13 11.81 -2.93 -20.32
CA GLU A 13 12.01 -3.06 -18.87
C GLU A 13 11.37 -1.89 -18.10
N LEU A 14 11.26 -0.71 -18.73
CA LEU A 14 10.55 0.46 -18.18
C LEU A 14 9.04 0.44 -18.43
N ASP A 15 8.55 -0.25 -19.47
CA ASP A 15 7.10 -0.50 -19.65
C ASP A 15 6.50 -1.46 -18.59
N SER A 16 7.34 -2.06 -17.73
CA SER A 16 6.90 -2.74 -16.51
C SER A 16 6.61 -1.78 -15.34
N HIS A 17 7.01 -0.52 -15.46
CA HIS A 17 6.65 0.59 -14.58
C HIS A 17 5.83 1.58 -15.38
N GLY A 18 4.53 1.31 -15.50
CA GLY A 18 3.58 2.22 -16.12
C GLY A 18 3.72 3.64 -15.55
N ASP A 19 4.39 4.49 -16.32
CA ASP A 19 4.57 5.89 -16.01
C ASP A 19 3.24 6.63 -16.20
N LEU A 20 2.89 7.39 -15.15
CA LEU A 20 2.11 8.62 -15.14
C LEU A 20 0.58 8.51 -14.91
N GLU A 21 0.16 9.18 -13.84
CA GLU A 21 -1.21 9.44 -13.34
C GLU A 21 -1.81 8.47 -12.30
N ALA A 22 -1.01 7.63 -11.64
CA ALA A 22 -1.40 7.21 -10.29
C ALA A 22 -1.31 8.47 -9.42
N ALA A 23 -2.45 9.07 -9.05
CA ALA A 23 -2.46 10.10 -8.03
C ALA A 23 -1.58 9.60 -6.88
N GLU A 24 -0.49 10.32 -6.54
CA GLU A 24 0.33 10.04 -5.36
C GLU A 24 -0.59 10.17 -4.15
N GLN A 25 -1.23 9.06 -3.82
CA GLN A 25 -2.34 9.03 -2.91
C GLN A 25 -1.75 8.92 -1.52
N LEU A 26 -1.79 10.03 -0.79
CA LEU A 26 -1.26 10.10 0.56
C LEU A 26 -2.16 9.30 1.51
N LEU A 27 -1.64 8.19 2.01
CA LEU A 27 -2.27 7.37 3.04
C LEU A 27 -1.92 7.90 4.43
N SER A 28 -2.91 7.96 5.32
CA SER A 28 -2.71 8.27 6.74
C SER A 28 -2.68 6.97 7.55
N ILE A 29 -1.72 6.85 8.45
CA ILE A 29 -1.65 5.76 9.42
C ILE A 29 -1.80 6.31 10.83
N ARG A 30 -2.74 5.71 11.58
CA ARG A 30 -2.88 5.98 13.02
C ARG A 30 -3.01 4.69 13.82
N MET A 31 -2.81 4.81 15.13
CA MET A 31 -3.11 3.74 16.07
C MET A 31 -4.22 4.17 17.00
N GLU A 32 -5.22 3.29 17.15
CA GLU A 32 -6.31 3.44 18.11
C GLU A 32 -6.33 2.28 19.10
N LYS A 33 -6.96 2.50 20.24
CA LYS A 33 -7.22 1.44 21.23
C LYS A 33 -8.67 0.98 21.10
N ARG A 34 -8.87 -0.31 20.84
CA ARG A 34 -10.18 -0.97 20.81
C ARG A 34 -10.46 -1.66 22.13
N ARG A 35 -11.38 -2.63 22.12
CA ARG A 35 -11.87 -3.35 23.30
C ARG A 35 -10.70 -3.84 24.16
N TYR A 36 -10.79 -3.59 25.47
CA TYR A 36 -9.76 -3.94 26.46
C TYR A 36 -8.40 -3.24 26.25
N GLY A 37 -8.37 -2.08 25.59
CA GLY A 37 -7.15 -1.32 25.37
C GLY A 37 -6.21 -1.95 24.33
N LYS A 38 -6.69 -2.92 23.55
CA LYS A 38 -5.89 -3.57 22.51
C LYS A 38 -5.61 -2.57 21.37
N PRO A 39 -4.35 -2.40 20.96
CA PRO A 39 -4.01 -1.51 19.86
C PRO A 39 -4.51 -2.07 18.52
N VAL A 40 -4.91 -1.16 17.64
CA VAL A 40 -5.29 -1.42 16.26
C VAL A 40 -4.68 -0.33 15.40
N THR A 41 -3.96 -0.71 14.36
CA THR A 41 -3.45 0.19 13.33
C THR A 41 -4.54 0.40 12.29
N ILE A 42 -4.78 1.66 11.95
CA ILE A 42 -5.77 2.08 10.95
C ILE A 42 -5.02 2.76 9.82
N VAL A 43 -5.29 2.32 8.60
CA VAL A 43 -4.81 2.92 7.35
C VAL A 43 -6.01 3.47 6.60
N GLU A 44 -5.94 4.71 6.17
CA GLU A 44 -7.02 5.41 5.47
C GLU A 44 -6.47 6.28 4.33
N GLY A 45 -7.36 6.79 3.48
CA GLY A 45 -6.99 7.61 2.33
C GLY A 45 -7.01 6.87 1.01
N PHE A 46 -7.45 5.60 0.98
CA PHE A 46 -7.60 4.81 -0.24
C PHE A 46 -8.64 5.43 -1.20
N ASP A 47 -8.18 5.87 -2.37
CA ASP A 47 -8.95 6.32 -3.52
C ASP A 47 -8.95 5.23 -4.61
N LEU A 48 -9.14 3.99 -4.15
CA LEU A 48 -9.16 2.78 -4.97
C LEU A 48 -10.49 2.07 -4.82
N PRO A 49 -10.91 1.27 -5.83
CA PRO A 49 -12.10 0.45 -5.70
C PRO A 49 -11.94 -0.55 -4.53
N LYS A 50 -13.05 -0.87 -3.87
CA LYS A 50 -13.08 -1.73 -2.68
C LYS A 50 -12.33 -3.06 -2.86
N SER A 51 -12.40 -3.67 -4.04
CA SER A 51 -11.70 -4.92 -4.35
C SER A 51 -10.17 -4.80 -4.29
N GLU A 52 -9.63 -3.65 -4.68
CA GLU A 52 -8.19 -3.36 -4.61
C GLU A 52 -7.78 -3.09 -3.16
N VAL A 53 -8.58 -2.33 -2.42
CA VAL A 53 -8.37 -2.12 -0.97
C VAL A 53 -8.39 -3.45 -0.20
N GLU A 54 -9.30 -4.37 -0.54
CA GLU A 54 -9.34 -5.72 0.04
C GLU A 54 -8.10 -6.56 -0.30
N SER A 55 -7.55 -6.39 -1.50
CA SER A 55 -6.32 -7.06 -1.93
C SER A 55 -5.11 -6.53 -1.17
N ILE A 56 -4.96 -5.20 -1.06
CA ILE A 56 -3.92 -4.54 -0.26
C ILE A 56 -4.03 -4.94 1.21
N ALA A 57 -5.24 -4.90 1.78
CA ALA A 57 -5.48 -5.32 3.15
C ALA A 57 -5.09 -6.78 3.40
N SER A 58 -5.31 -7.67 2.42
CA SER A 58 -4.93 -9.08 2.51
C SER A 58 -3.41 -9.27 2.49
N ASN A 59 -2.69 -8.49 1.67
CA ASN A 59 -1.23 -8.44 1.67
C ASN A 59 -0.69 -7.93 3.01
N LEU A 60 -1.20 -6.79 3.51
CA LEU A 60 -0.79 -6.24 4.79
C LEU A 60 -1.00 -7.23 5.95
N LYS A 61 -2.17 -7.87 6.04
CA LYS A 61 -2.48 -8.90 7.04
C LYS A 61 -1.49 -10.06 6.99
N SER A 62 -1.17 -10.55 5.80
CA SER A 62 -0.21 -11.64 5.59
C SER A 62 1.20 -11.23 6.03
N SER A 63 1.64 -10.02 5.68
CA SER A 63 2.99 -9.51 5.97
C SER A 63 3.23 -9.24 7.46
N VAL A 64 2.22 -8.73 8.18
CA VAL A 64 2.34 -8.48 9.63
C VAL A 64 1.85 -9.66 10.49
N GLY A 65 1.27 -10.69 9.87
CA GLY A 65 0.80 -11.91 10.55
C GLY A 65 -0.39 -11.66 11.49
N THR A 66 -1.27 -10.73 11.15
CA THR A 66 -2.39 -10.32 12.01
C THR A 66 -3.73 -10.37 11.31
N GLY A 67 -4.80 -10.44 12.10
CA GLY A 67 -6.16 -10.26 11.61
C GLY A 67 -6.47 -8.79 11.36
N GLY A 68 -7.49 -8.54 10.55
CA GLY A 68 -7.92 -7.19 10.26
C GLY A 68 -9.19 -7.13 9.43
N THR A 69 -9.77 -5.95 9.30
CA THR A 69 -10.97 -5.73 8.47
C THR A 69 -10.76 -4.57 7.51
N VAL A 70 -11.51 -4.58 6.41
CA VAL A 70 -11.70 -3.39 5.58
C VAL A 70 -13.09 -2.88 5.89
N ASP A 71 -13.18 -1.63 6.30
CA ASP A 71 -14.43 -0.99 6.72
C ASP A 71 -14.45 0.41 6.12
N GLU A 72 -15.51 0.79 5.39
CA GLU A 72 -15.66 2.16 4.86
C GLU A 72 -14.44 2.73 4.09
N GLY A 73 -13.64 1.88 3.42
CA GLY A 73 -12.43 2.33 2.72
C GLY A 73 -11.20 2.57 3.62
N ARG A 74 -11.26 2.19 4.91
CA ARG A 74 -10.10 2.07 5.81
C ARG A 74 -9.75 0.60 6.05
N VAL A 75 -8.46 0.34 6.24
CA VAL A 75 -7.93 -0.97 6.64
C VAL A 75 -7.59 -0.93 8.12
N GLU A 76 -8.17 -1.82 8.90
CA GLU A 76 -7.86 -1.99 10.32
C GLU A 76 -7.06 -3.27 10.54
N LEU A 77 -5.90 -3.16 11.18
CA LEU A 77 -4.99 -4.26 11.51
C LEU A 77 -4.84 -4.39 13.02
N GLN A 78 -5.03 -5.59 13.57
CA GLN A 78 -4.88 -5.81 15.02
C GLN A 78 -3.40 -5.72 15.43
N GLY A 79 -3.10 -4.92 16.45
CA GLY A 79 -1.73 -4.63 16.90
C GLY A 79 -1.31 -3.17 16.67
N ASP A 80 -0.12 -2.81 17.13
CA ASP A 80 0.55 -1.57 16.73
C ASP A 80 1.62 -1.94 15.70
N HIS A 81 1.37 -1.59 14.45
CA HIS A 81 2.26 -1.86 13.30
C HIS A 81 2.68 -0.56 12.61
N ARG A 82 2.66 0.57 13.32
CA ARG A 82 3.09 1.87 12.77
C ARG A 82 4.55 1.88 12.31
N ASP A 83 5.37 0.94 12.76
CA ASP A 83 6.75 0.81 12.30
C ASP A 83 6.88 -0.01 11.01
N ARG A 84 5.95 -0.93 10.71
CA ARG A 84 6.06 -1.87 9.57
C ARG A 84 5.11 -1.55 8.42
N VAL A 85 3.91 -1.09 8.73
CA VAL A 85 2.87 -0.79 7.72
C VAL A 85 3.27 0.35 6.77
N PRO A 86 3.93 1.44 7.20
CA PRO A 86 4.38 2.47 6.28
C PRO A 86 5.33 1.92 5.21
N ASP A 87 6.30 1.10 5.61
CA ASP A 87 7.30 0.56 4.68
C ASP A 87 6.65 -0.40 3.67
N LEU A 88 5.74 -1.26 4.13
CA LEU A 88 4.97 -2.14 3.24
C LEU A 88 4.12 -1.36 2.23
N LEU A 89 3.48 -0.27 2.66
CA LEU A 89 2.68 0.56 1.75
C LEU A 89 3.55 1.29 0.73
N ARG A 90 4.75 1.76 1.13
CA ARG A 90 5.74 2.34 0.20
C ARG A 90 6.25 1.31 -0.81
N GLU A 91 6.49 0.07 -0.39
CA GLU A 91 6.83 -1.04 -1.30
C GLU A 91 5.71 -1.33 -2.32
N HIS A 92 4.47 -1.03 -1.95
CA HIS A 92 3.30 -1.13 -2.83
C HIS A 92 3.05 0.14 -3.67
N GLY A 93 3.92 1.14 -3.60
CA GLY A 93 3.82 2.38 -4.40
C GLY A 93 2.91 3.46 -3.80
N PHE A 94 2.58 3.38 -2.50
CA PHE A 94 1.82 4.42 -1.82
C PHE A 94 2.70 5.35 -0.99
N ASP A 95 2.39 6.64 -1.01
CA ASP A 95 2.93 7.59 -0.04
C ASP A 95 2.17 7.51 1.27
N VAL A 96 2.91 7.66 2.37
CA VAL A 96 2.38 7.46 3.72
C VAL A 96 2.79 8.60 4.64
N GLU A 97 1.79 9.24 5.24
CA GLU A 97 1.90 10.14 6.39
C GLU A 97 1.64 9.34 7.68
N ALA A 98 2.61 9.32 8.59
CA ALA A 98 2.61 8.52 9.82
C ALA A 98 2.65 9.38 11.09
#